data_AF-A0A5C7Z3S9-F1
#
_entry.id   AF-A0A5C7Z3S9-F1
#
_cell.length_a   1.000
_cell.length_b   1.000
_cell.length_c   1.000
_cell.angle_alpha   90.00
_cell.angle_beta   90.00
_cell.angle_gamma   90.00
#
_symmetry.space_group_name_H-M   'P 1'
#
loop_
_entity.id
_entity.type
_entity.pdbx_description
1 polymer ?
#
loop_
_entity_poly.entity_id
_entity_poly.type
_entity_poly.pdbx_seq_one_letter_code
_entity_poly.pdbx_strand_id
1 'polypeptide(L)'
;MEFGINWKDIFTISMILFAVIDIVGSIPIIVDLRSKMGHIQSEKATIVAAVIMIAFLFVGEEILKLIGIDANSFAVAGSFVLFFLALEMILGIRLYKEDNPSTASIVPIAFPLIAGAGTMTTILSLRAAYDKINIIIAILINVIVVYGVLKSSGKIERLLGANGLGVIRKIFGVVLLAIAVKLFAANVKGLFI
;
A
#
# COMPACT_ATOMS: atom_id res chain seq x y z
N MET A 1 -18.19 -26.48 15.67
CA MET A 1 -17.81 -25.30 14.88
C MET A 1 -16.46 -25.61 14.26
N GLU A 2 -16.45 -26.13 13.03
CA GLU A 2 -15.21 -26.19 12.27
C GLU A 2 -14.76 -24.74 12.08
N PHE A 3 -13.58 -24.41 12.62
CA PHE A 3 -12.95 -23.15 12.27
C PHE A 3 -12.86 -23.14 10.74
N GLY A 4 -13.50 -22.18 10.06
CA GLY A 4 -13.50 -22.01 8.59
C GLY A 4 -12.12 -21.67 8.01
N ILE A 5 -11.06 -22.19 8.64
CA ILE A 5 -9.66 -22.07 8.27
C ILE A 5 -9.42 -23.03 7.12
N ASN A 6 -9.24 -22.48 5.93
CA ASN A 6 -8.90 -23.23 4.73
C ASN A 6 -7.53 -22.79 4.23
N TRP A 7 -6.54 -23.68 4.31
CA TRP A 7 -5.16 -23.39 3.90
C TRP A 7 -5.02 -23.04 2.42
N LYS A 8 -5.87 -23.60 1.55
CA LYS A 8 -5.87 -23.26 0.12
C LYS A 8 -6.35 -21.84 -0.10
N ASP A 9 -7.41 -21.44 0.61
CA ASP A 9 -7.95 -20.09 0.53
C ASP A 9 -6.95 -19.07 1.08
N ILE A 10 -6.37 -19.34 2.25
CA ILE A 10 -5.33 -18.50 2.86
C ILE A 10 -4.17 -18.30 1.88
N PHE A 11 -3.69 -19.37 1.24
CA PHE A 11 -2.59 -19.29 0.28
C PHE A 11 -2.98 -18.46 -0.95
N THR A 12 -4.14 -18.71 -1.55
CA THR A 12 -4.65 -17.95 -2.69
C THR A 12 -4.81 -16.47 -2.36
N ILE A 13 -5.47 -16.14 -1.25
CA ILE A 13 -5.67 -14.77 -0.79
C ILE A 13 -4.32 -14.09 -0.53
N SER A 14 -3.38 -14.81 0.11
CA SER A 14 -2.05 -14.27 0.39
C SER A 14 -1.31 -13.90 -0.89
N MET A 15 -1.38 -14.75 -1.92
CA MET A 15 -0.79 -14.48 -3.24
C MET A 15 -1.43 -13.28 -3.94
N ILE A 16 -2.76 -13.16 -3.87
CA ILE A 16 -3.49 -12.02 -4.44
C ILE A 16 -3.06 -10.72 -3.74
N LEU A 17 -3.10 -10.69 -2.40
CA LEU A 17 -2.68 -9.52 -1.63
C LEU A 17 -1.21 -9.19 -1.85
N PHE A 18 -0.33 -10.20 -1.92
CA PHE A 18 1.10 -9.99 -2.19
C PHE A 18 1.33 -9.31 -3.54
N ALA A 19 0.64 -9.78 -4.58
CA ALA A 19 0.72 -9.21 -5.92
C ALA A 19 0.14 -7.79 -5.99
N VAL A 20 -0.93 -7.50 -5.25
CA VAL A 20 -1.58 -6.19 -5.24
C VAL A 20 -0.82 -5.17 -4.41
N ILE A 21 -0.30 -5.55 -3.24
CA ILE A 21 0.53 -4.69 -2.39
C ILE A 21 1.86 -4.36 -3.11
N ASP A 22 2.37 -5.30 -3.92
CA ASP A 22 3.60 -5.16 -4.71
C ASP A 22 4.77 -4.61 -3.88
N ILE A 23 4.99 -5.23 -2.72
CA ILE A 23 5.98 -4.75 -1.76
C ILE A 23 7.41 -4.84 -2.30
N VAL A 24 7.68 -5.83 -3.16
CA VAL A 24 8.99 -6.03 -3.79
C VAL A 24 9.22 -4.97 -4.86
N GLY A 25 8.23 -4.70 -5.73
CA GLY A 25 8.30 -3.60 -6.70
C GLY A 25 8.41 -2.23 -6.03
N SER A 26 7.86 -2.11 -4.82
CA SER A 26 7.88 -0.88 -4.02
C SER A 26 9.16 -0.67 -3.20
N ILE A 27 10.11 -1.62 -3.19
CA ILE A 27 11.40 -1.50 -2.47
C ILE A 27 12.07 -0.13 -2.71
N PRO A 28 12.20 0.35 -3.96
CA PRO A 28 12.98 1.55 -4.20
C PRO A 28 12.26 2.82 -3.78
N ILE A 29 10.92 2.80 -3.76
CA ILE A 29 10.07 3.85 -3.19
C ILE A 29 10.29 3.90 -1.67
N ILE A 30 10.28 2.74 -1.01
CA ILE A 30 10.52 2.61 0.43
C ILE A 30 11.91 3.14 0.79
N VAL A 31 12.92 2.81 -0.02
CA VAL A 31 14.30 3.27 0.19
C VAL A 31 14.41 4.79 -0.03
N ASP A 32 13.74 5.37 -1.02
CA ASP A 32 13.71 6.83 -1.20
C ASP A 32 13.04 7.53 -0.02
N LEU A 33 11.87 7.05 0.41
CA LEU A 33 11.16 7.58 1.58
C LEU A 33 12.04 7.49 2.84
N ARG A 34 12.78 6.39 3.00
CA ARG A 34 13.76 6.26 4.07
C ARG A 34 14.83 7.33 4.01
N SER A 35 15.42 7.57 2.85
CA SER A 35 16.47 8.57 2.68
C SER A 35 16.00 10.00 2.99
N LYS A 36 14.72 10.31 2.73
CA LYS A 36 14.11 11.61 3.04
C LYS A 36 13.79 11.79 4.53
N MET A 37 13.37 10.72 5.21
CA MET A 37 12.88 10.75 6.59
C MET A 37 13.89 10.22 7.61
N GLY A 38 15.04 9.72 7.16
CA GLY A 38 16.07 9.08 7.95
C GLY A 38 15.70 7.66 8.39
N HIS A 39 14.80 7.53 9.37
CA HIS A 39 14.44 6.23 9.94
C HIS A 39 12.97 5.89 9.70
N ILE A 40 12.73 4.79 8.98
CA ILE A 40 11.40 4.19 8.88
C ILE A 40 11.15 3.37 10.14
N GLN A 41 10.13 3.75 10.90
CA GLN A 41 9.62 2.98 12.04
C GLN A 41 8.86 1.76 11.50
N SER A 42 9.62 0.77 11.02
CA SER A 42 9.13 -0.36 10.24
C SER A 42 8.02 -1.11 10.97
N GLU A 43 8.19 -1.35 12.27
CA GLU A 43 7.23 -1.99 13.15
C GLU A 43 5.90 -1.23 13.16
N LYS A 44 5.94 0.08 13.42
CA LYS A 44 4.74 0.91 13.49
C LYS A 44 4.07 1.05 12.13
N ALA A 45 4.83 1.21 11.05
CA ALA A 45 4.28 1.27 9.69
C ALA A 45 3.53 -0.02 9.34
N THR A 46 4.10 -1.19 9.66
CA THR A 46 3.41 -2.47 9.44
C THR A 46 2.21 -2.68 10.35
N ILE A 47 2.28 -2.27 11.62
CA ILE A 47 1.13 -2.36 12.53
C ILE A 47 0.01 -1.46 12.04
N VAL A 48 0.31 -0.22 11.64
CA VAL A 48 -0.69 0.70 11.09
C VAL A 48 -1.28 0.14 9.80
N ALA A 49 -0.47 -0.39 8.88
CA ALA A 49 -0.98 -1.03 7.67
C ALA A 49 -1.89 -2.23 7.99
N ALA A 50 -1.51 -3.08 8.95
CA ALA A 50 -2.32 -4.20 9.41
C ALA A 50 -3.66 -3.73 9.99
N VAL A 51 -3.63 -2.74 10.87
CA VAL A 51 -4.82 -2.15 11.49
C VAL A 51 -5.73 -1.55 10.42
N ILE A 52 -5.19 -0.79 9.47
CA ILE A 52 -5.98 -0.21 8.37
C ILE A 52 -6.62 -1.32 7.53
N MET A 53 -5.86 -2.33 7.09
CA MET A 53 -6.39 -3.43 6.27
C MET A 53 -7.46 -4.25 7.01
N ILE A 54 -7.22 -4.58 8.28
CA ILE A 54 -8.17 -5.34 9.10
C ILE A 54 -9.42 -4.49 9.37
N ALA A 55 -9.28 -3.21 9.72
CA ALA A 55 -10.42 -2.31 9.88
C ALA A 55 -11.25 -2.24 8.59
N PHE A 56 -10.60 -2.07 7.44
CA PHE A 56 -11.29 -2.01 6.14
C PHE A 56 -12.02 -3.31 5.79
N LEU A 57 -11.49 -4.47 6.18
CA LEU A 57 -12.18 -5.76 6.03
C LEU A 57 -13.53 -5.79 6.77
N PHE A 58 -13.61 -5.19 7.95
CA PHE A 58 -14.84 -5.21 8.77
C PHE A 58 -15.80 -4.08 8.45
N VAL A 59 -15.28 -2.86 8.28
CA VAL A 59 -16.10 -1.64 8.21
C VAL A 59 -15.95 -0.88 6.90
N GLY A 60 -15.03 -1.26 6.00
CA GLY A 60 -14.72 -0.51 4.78
C GLY A 60 -15.94 -0.31 3.89
N GLU A 61 -16.69 -1.38 3.62
CA GLU A 61 -17.90 -1.32 2.79
C GLU A 61 -19.01 -0.46 3.42
N GLU A 62 -19.23 -0.61 4.73
CA GLU A 62 -20.25 0.14 5.49
C GLU A 62 -19.92 1.63 5.53
N ILE A 63 -18.66 1.98 5.81
CA ILE A 63 -18.18 3.36 5.84
C ILE A 63 -18.37 4.01 4.47
N LEU A 64 -17.94 3.32 3.40
CA LEU A 64 -18.07 3.80 2.03
C LEU A 64 -19.54 4.03 1.65
N LYS A 65 -20.44 3.08 1.97
CA LYS A 65 -21.88 3.24 1.74
C LYS A 65 -22.49 4.40 2.53
N LEU A 66 -22.09 4.59 3.79
CA LEU A 66 -22.62 5.65 4.66
C LEU A 66 -22.30 7.05 4.13
N ILE A 67 -21.11 7.24 3.54
CA ILE A 67 -20.70 8.50 2.92
C ILE A 67 -21.12 8.61 1.44
N GLY A 68 -21.80 7.59 0.89
CA GLY A 68 -22.29 7.58 -0.49
C GLY A 68 -21.19 7.42 -1.54
N ILE A 69 -20.08 6.76 -1.20
CA ILE A 69 -18.93 6.53 -2.10
C ILE A 69 -18.83 5.04 -2.41
N ASP A 70 -18.63 4.69 -3.67
CA ASP A 70 -18.38 3.31 -4.09
C ASP A 70 -16.87 2.96 -4.08
N ALA A 71 -16.57 1.67 -4.15
CA ALA A 71 -15.18 1.18 -4.14
C ALA A 71 -14.34 1.71 -5.32
N ASN A 72 -14.94 1.95 -6.49
CA ASN A 72 -14.22 2.50 -7.64
C ASN A 72 -13.88 3.97 -7.42
N SER A 73 -14.82 4.77 -6.90
CA SER A 73 -14.57 6.16 -6.50
C SER A 73 -13.42 6.26 -5.50
N PHE A 74 -13.42 5.40 -4.48
CA PHE A 74 -12.32 5.32 -3.52
C PHE A 74 -10.99 4.92 -4.17
N ALA A 75 -11.02 3.97 -5.11
CA ALA A 75 -9.83 3.54 -5.83
C ALA A 75 -9.23 4.63 -6.71
N VAL A 76 -10.08 5.38 -7.41
CA VAL A 76 -9.70 6.54 -8.22
C VAL A 76 -9.07 7.61 -7.34
N ALA A 77 -9.65 7.92 -6.18
CA ALA A 77 -9.04 8.85 -5.23
C ALA A 77 -7.65 8.40 -4.78
N GLY A 78 -7.48 7.12 -4.41
CA GLY A 78 -6.18 6.58 -4.03
C GLY A 78 -5.15 6.61 -5.17
N SER A 79 -5.59 6.45 -6.43
CA SER A 79 -4.71 6.56 -7.59
C SER A 79 -4.11 7.97 -7.74
N PHE A 80 -4.85 9.03 -7.39
CA PHE A 80 -4.31 10.39 -7.37
C PHE A 80 -3.24 10.57 -6.29
N VAL A 81 -3.41 9.98 -5.11
CA VAL A 81 -2.40 10.02 -4.05
C VAL A 81 -1.08 9.41 -4.55
N LEU A 82 -1.14 8.26 -5.23
CA LEU A 82 0.02 7.62 -5.86
C LEU A 82 0.62 8.46 -6.99
N PHE A 83 -0.23 9.08 -7.81
CA PHE A 83 0.19 9.96 -8.90
C PHE A 83 1.01 11.15 -8.38
N PHE A 84 0.53 11.84 -7.33
CA PHE A 84 1.26 12.95 -6.72
C PHE A 84 2.57 12.48 -6.06
N LEU A 85 2.57 11.32 -5.41
CA LEU A 85 3.80 10.75 -4.84
C LEU A 85 4.84 10.46 -5.94
N ALA A 86 4.40 9.90 -7.07
CA ALA A 86 5.24 9.67 -8.24
C ALA A 86 5.81 10.97 -8.82
N LEU A 87 4.99 12.01 -8.97
CA LEU A 87 5.45 13.32 -9.43
C LEU A 87 6.48 13.94 -8.49
N GLU A 88 6.28 13.86 -7.18
CA GLU A 88 7.25 14.30 -6.19
C GLU A 88 8.60 13.55 -6.35
N MET A 89 8.57 12.24 -6.63
CA MET A 89 9.80 11.46 -6.87
C MET A 89 10.52 11.88 -8.16
N ILE A 90 9.79 12.06 -9.26
CA ILE A 90 10.35 12.43 -10.57
C ILE A 90 10.93 13.85 -10.55
N LEU A 91 10.16 14.79 -10.04
CA LEU A 91 10.48 16.23 -10.03
C LEU A 91 11.41 16.61 -8.87
N GLY A 92 11.49 15.79 -7.83
CA GLY A 92 12.28 16.08 -6.63
C GLY A 92 11.71 17.23 -5.78
N ILE A 93 10.42 17.53 -5.94
CA ILE A 93 9.69 18.53 -5.16
C ILE A 93 9.01 17.86 -3.96
N ARG A 94 8.72 18.60 -2.89
CA ARG A 94 7.89 18.11 -1.78
C ARG A 94 6.47 18.63 -1.93
N LEU A 95 5.54 17.74 -2.29
CA LEU A 95 4.10 18.07 -2.36
C LEU A 95 3.42 17.81 -1.02
N TYR A 96 3.89 16.79 -0.28
CA TYR A 96 3.46 16.54 1.08
C TYR A 96 4.33 17.36 2.05
N LYS A 97 3.76 18.45 2.58
CA LYS A 97 4.35 19.17 3.72
C LYS A 97 3.89 18.50 5.01
N GLU A 98 4.86 18.05 5.80
CA GLU A 98 4.61 17.43 7.11
C GLU A 98 4.62 18.52 8.19
N ASP A 99 3.51 18.71 8.88
CA ASP A 99 3.42 19.66 10.01
C ASP A 99 4.08 19.13 11.30
N ASN A 100 4.51 17.86 11.34
CA ASN A 100 5.08 17.26 12.54
C ASN A 100 6.16 16.17 12.26
N PRO A 101 7.43 16.34 12.67
CA PRO A 101 8.51 15.39 12.42
C PRO A 101 8.32 14.02 13.11
N SER A 102 7.49 13.94 14.14
CA SER A 102 7.35 12.73 14.98
C SER A 102 6.41 11.67 14.39
N THR A 103 5.50 12.06 13.50
CA THR A 103 4.58 11.19 12.75
C THR A 103 5.05 10.90 11.32
N ALA A 104 6.12 11.58 10.89
CA ALA A 104 6.68 11.59 9.53
C ALA A 104 6.84 10.19 8.93
N SER A 105 7.34 9.21 9.70
CA SER A 105 7.77 7.93 9.12
C SER A 105 6.69 6.85 8.96
N ILE A 106 5.44 7.10 9.35
CA ILE A 106 4.44 6.02 9.50
C ILE A 106 3.32 6.14 8.46
N VAL A 107 2.77 7.35 8.30
CA VAL A 107 1.53 7.55 7.54
C VAL A 107 1.72 7.33 6.04
N PRO A 108 2.69 7.97 5.33
CA PRO A 108 2.82 7.83 3.88
C PRO A 108 3.14 6.39 3.41
N ILE A 109 3.80 5.61 4.28
CA ILE A 109 4.21 4.24 3.98
C ILE A 109 3.03 3.27 4.21
N ALA A 110 2.34 3.39 5.35
CA ALA A 110 1.19 2.55 5.64
C ALA A 110 0.03 2.85 4.68
N PHE A 111 -0.20 4.12 4.36
CA PHE A 111 -1.21 4.60 3.42
C PHE A 111 -0.62 5.77 2.60
N PRO A 112 -0.49 5.69 1.27
CA PRO A 112 -1.19 4.80 0.32
C PRO A 112 -0.39 3.58 -0.16
N LEU A 113 0.87 3.39 0.26
CA LEU A 113 1.74 2.40 -0.40
C LEU A 113 1.36 0.95 -0.07
N ILE A 114 1.07 0.63 1.20
CA ILE A 114 0.77 -0.75 1.63
C ILE A 114 -0.74 -1.00 1.68
N ALA A 115 -1.46 -0.22 2.49
CA ALA A 115 -2.92 -0.28 2.61
C ALA A 115 -3.59 0.68 1.61
N GLY A 116 -3.08 0.73 0.38
CA GLY A 116 -3.60 1.60 -0.66
C GLY A 116 -4.97 1.20 -1.18
N ALA A 117 -5.50 2.04 -2.07
CA ALA A 117 -6.76 1.81 -2.78
C ALA A 117 -6.88 0.40 -3.38
N GLY A 118 -5.85 -0.08 -4.08
CA GLY A 118 -5.86 -1.42 -4.69
C GLY A 118 -5.98 -2.54 -3.66
N THR A 119 -5.24 -2.44 -2.55
CA THR A 119 -5.33 -3.40 -1.44
C THR A 119 -6.71 -3.37 -0.80
N MET A 120 -7.26 -2.17 -0.56
CA MET A 120 -8.57 -1.99 0.04
C MET A 120 -9.71 -2.53 -0.82
N THR A 121 -9.74 -2.22 -2.12
CA THR A 121 -10.75 -2.78 -3.03
C THR A 121 -10.61 -4.28 -3.19
N THR A 122 -9.37 -4.80 -3.20
CA THR A 122 -9.10 -6.24 -3.22
C THR A 122 -9.64 -6.93 -1.97
N ILE A 123 -9.46 -6.34 -0.78
CA ILE A 123 -10.03 -6.87 0.47
C ILE A 123 -11.56 -6.94 0.40
N LEU A 124 -12.22 -5.94 -0.17
CA LEU A 124 -13.69 -5.95 -0.35
C LEU A 124 -14.12 -7.08 -1.30
N SER A 125 -13.44 -7.25 -2.43
CA SER A 125 -13.73 -8.32 -3.39
C SER A 125 -13.51 -9.71 -2.79
N LEU A 126 -12.43 -9.90 -2.03
CA LEU A 126 -12.13 -11.16 -1.36
C LEU A 126 -13.15 -11.50 -0.28
N ARG A 127 -13.63 -10.50 0.46
CA ARG A 127 -14.68 -10.68 1.50
C ARG A 127 -15.98 -11.24 0.93
N ALA A 128 -16.28 -10.99 -0.35
CA ALA A 128 -17.45 -11.55 -1.01
C ALA A 128 -17.29 -13.05 -1.36
N ALA A 129 -16.05 -13.54 -1.45
CA ALA A 129 -15.73 -14.89 -1.96
C ALA A 129 -15.12 -15.83 -0.90
N TYR A 130 -14.58 -15.30 0.19
CA TYR A 130 -13.81 -16.05 1.18
C TYR A 130 -14.20 -15.72 2.62
N ASP A 131 -13.98 -16.66 3.52
CA ASP A 131 -14.19 -16.46 4.95
C ASP A 131 -13.26 -15.39 5.52
N LYS A 132 -13.82 -14.51 6.36
CA LYS A 132 -13.09 -13.41 7.01
C LYS A 132 -11.84 -13.87 7.75
N ILE A 133 -11.89 -15.05 8.41
CA ILE A 133 -10.73 -15.58 9.14
C ILE A 133 -9.55 -15.91 8.20
N ASN A 134 -9.82 -16.43 7.00
CA ASN A 134 -8.80 -16.73 6.01
C ASN A 134 -8.14 -15.46 5.47
N ILE A 135 -8.96 -14.42 5.25
CA ILE A 135 -8.47 -13.11 4.81
C ILE A 135 -7.59 -12.46 5.89
N ILE A 136 -7.99 -12.51 7.17
CA ILE A 136 -7.20 -11.96 8.28
C ILE A 136 -5.84 -12.66 8.36
N ILE A 137 -5.80 -13.99 8.30
CA ILE A 137 -4.54 -14.74 8.33
C ILE A 137 -3.67 -14.36 7.13
N ALA A 138 -4.24 -14.23 5.93
CA ALA A 138 -3.52 -13.81 4.73
C ALA A 138 -2.97 -12.36 4.81
N ILE A 139 -3.73 -11.44 5.42
CA ILE A 139 -3.27 -10.08 5.72
C ILE A 139 -2.06 -10.14 6.66
N LEU A 140 -2.13 -10.92 7.75
CA LEU A 140 -1.03 -11.04 8.71
C LEU A 140 0.24 -11.63 8.06
N ILE A 141 0.10 -12.64 7.20
CA ILE A 141 1.22 -13.19 6.43
C ILE A 141 1.87 -12.10 5.56
N ASN A 142 1.06 -11.33 4.82
CA ASN A 142 1.57 -10.25 3.98
C ASN A 142 2.23 -9.14 4.80
N VAL A 143 1.67 -8.77 5.95
CA VAL A 143 2.26 -7.78 6.87
C VAL A 143 3.64 -8.23 7.35
N ILE A 144 3.84 -9.52 7.61
CA ILE A 144 5.16 -10.06 7.98
C ILE A 144 6.16 -9.88 6.83
N VAL A 145 5.74 -10.18 5.59
CA VAL A 145 6.58 -9.96 4.40
C VAL A 145 6.94 -8.48 4.24
N VAL A 146 5.94 -7.60 4.40
CA VAL A 146 6.14 -6.15 4.36
C VAL A 146 7.13 -5.69 5.43
N TYR A 147 6.99 -6.18 6.65
CA TYR A 147 7.92 -5.88 7.73
C TYR A 147 9.35 -6.28 7.38
N GLY A 148 9.55 -7.47 6.79
CA GLY A 148 10.86 -7.92 6.31
C GLY A 148 11.47 -6.99 5.27
N VAL A 149 10.65 -6.50 4.32
CA VAL A 149 11.10 -5.54 3.30
C VAL A 149 11.44 -4.18 3.91
N LEU A 150 10.55 -3.62 4.75
CA LEU A 150 10.81 -2.35 5.44
C LEU A 150 12.07 -2.41 6.31
N LYS A 151 12.29 -3.52 7.02
CA LYS A 151 13.49 -3.71 7.85
C LYS A 151 14.77 -3.82 7.02
N SER A 152 14.69 -4.43 5.83
CA SER A 152 15.84 -4.57 4.93
C SER A 152 16.15 -3.30 4.12
N SER A 153 15.21 -2.36 4.01
CA SER A 153 15.36 -1.10 3.27
C SER A 153 16.65 -0.32 3.59
N GLY A 154 17.14 -0.36 4.83
CA GLY A 154 18.36 0.35 5.23
C GLY A 154 19.64 -0.27 4.73
N LYS A 155 19.63 -1.60 4.53
CA LYS A 155 20.76 -2.29 3.87
C LYS A 155 20.79 -1.91 2.40
N ILE A 156 19.62 -1.83 1.77
CA ILE A 156 19.45 -1.45 0.36
C ILE A 156 19.88 0.00 0.14
N GLU A 157 19.46 0.91 1.03
CA GLU A 157 19.89 2.32 1.02
C GLU A 157 21.43 2.45 1.05
N ARG A 158 22.09 1.73 1.96
CA ARG A 158 23.56 1.74 2.10
C ARG A 158 24.27 1.15 0.88
N LEU A 159 23.70 0.13 0.24
CA LEU A 159 24.24 -0.48 -0.98
C LEU A 159 24.17 0.48 -2.18
N LEU A 160 23.10 1.27 -2.29
CA LEU A 160 22.85 2.14 -3.44
C LEU A 160 23.61 3.47 -3.37
N GLY A 161 23.82 4.01 -2.16
CA GLY A 161 24.47 5.31 -1.96
C GLY A 161 23.69 6.50 -2.54
N ALA A 162 24.10 7.73 -2.20
CA ALA A 162 23.33 8.94 -2.55
C ALA A 162 23.06 9.10 -4.06
N ASN A 163 24.05 8.79 -4.90
CA ASN A 163 23.92 8.91 -6.36
C ASN A 163 23.00 7.83 -6.96
N GLY A 164 23.10 6.58 -6.47
CA GLY A 164 22.24 5.48 -6.92
C GLY A 164 20.78 5.72 -6.55
N LEU A 165 20.54 6.25 -5.35
CA LEU A 165 19.20 6.63 -4.88
C LEU A 165 18.54 7.68 -5.77
N GLY A 166 19.28 8.70 -6.21
CA GLY A 166 18.75 9.75 -7.08
C GLY A 166 18.28 9.22 -8.43
N VAL A 167 19.04 8.31 -9.04
CA VAL A 167 18.68 7.68 -10.33
C VAL A 167 17.49 6.75 -10.16
N ILE A 168 17.56 5.88 -9.15
CA ILE A 168 16.51 4.91 -8.84
C ILE A 168 15.20 5.62 -8.52
N ARG A 169 15.22 6.70 -7.74
CA ARG A 169 14.03 7.49 -7.44
C ARG A 169 13.33 7.96 -8.70
N LYS A 170 14.05 8.50 -9.68
CA LYS A 170 13.44 8.99 -10.93
C LYS A 170 12.85 7.85 -11.76
N ILE A 171 13.58 6.73 -11.87
CA ILE A 171 13.11 5.54 -12.61
C ILE A 171 11.84 4.98 -11.96
N PHE A 172 11.85 4.77 -10.65
CA PHE A 172 10.70 4.22 -9.93
C PHE A 172 9.55 5.21 -9.76
N GLY A 173 9.82 6.52 -9.78
CA GLY A 173 8.79 7.53 -9.91
C GLY A 173 7.97 7.33 -11.19
N VAL A 174 8.62 7.02 -12.32
CA VAL A 174 7.91 6.70 -13.58
C VAL A 174 7.12 5.40 -13.47
N VAL A 175 7.67 4.38 -12.79
CA VAL A 175 6.95 3.10 -12.54
C VAL A 175 5.71 3.34 -11.68
N LEU A 176 5.84 4.07 -10.58
CA LEU A 176 4.73 4.41 -9.70
C LEU A 176 3.66 5.24 -10.42
N LEU A 177 4.09 6.16 -11.30
CA LEU A 177 3.18 6.92 -12.14
C LEU A 177 2.37 5.99 -13.05
N ALA A 178 3.01 4.99 -13.66
CA ALA A 178 2.33 3.99 -14.47
C ALA A 178 1.34 3.14 -13.66
N ILE A 179 1.70 2.76 -12.42
CA ILE A 179 0.81 2.06 -11.49
C ILE A 179 -0.41 2.92 -11.16
N ALA A 180 -0.21 4.20 -10.86
CA ALA A 180 -1.29 5.15 -10.58
C ALA A 180 -2.25 5.27 -11.78
N VAL A 181 -1.72 5.43 -13.00
CA VAL A 181 -2.52 5.49 -14.23
C VAL A 181 -3.28 4.18 -14.48
N LYS A 182 -2.64 3.02 -14.26
CA LYS A 182 -3.30 1.71 -14.38
C LYS A 182 -4.46 1.57 -13.39
N LEU A 183 -4.24 1.96 -12.13
CA LEU A 183 -5.26 1.92 -11.09
C LEU A 183 -6.42 2.87 -11.42
N PHE A 184 -6.13 4.08 -11.88
CA PHE A 184 -7.12 5.02 -12.36
C PHE A 184 -7.95 4.42 -13.51
N ALA A 185 -7.29 3.95 -14.58
CA ALA A 185 -7.95 3.42 -15.77
C ALA A 185 -8.82 2.19 -15.48
N ALA A 186 -8.40 1.34 -14.54
CA ALA A 186 -9.16 0.16 -14.13
C ALA A 186 -10.47 0.50 -13.40
N ASN A 187 -10.51 1.64 -12.68
CA ASN A 187 -11.64 2.00 -11.82
C ASN A 187 -12.49 3.16 -12.36
N VAL A 188 -11.93 4.05 -13.19
CA VAL A 188 -12.63 5.25 -13.70
C VAL A 188 -13.90 4.91 -14.49
N LYS A 189 -13.91 3.76 -15.18
CA LYS A 189 -15.09 3.31 -15.92
C LYS A 189 -16.26 3.01 -14.99
N GLY A 190 -15.98 2.49 -13.79
CA GLY A 190 -17.00 2.21 -12.77
C GLY A 190 -17.62 3.46 -12.14
N LEU A 191 -17.15 4.66 -12.48
CA LEU A 191 -17.76 5.93 -12.02
C LEU A 191 -18.96 6.36 -12.87
N PHE A 192 -19.09 5.83 -14.08
CA PHE A 192 -20.08 6.25 -15.07
C PHE A 192 -21.20 5.24 -15.30
N ILE A 193 -21.21 4.15 -14.54
CA ILE A 193 -22.14 3.02 -14.65
C ILE A 193 -22.80 2.84 -13.29
#